data_AF-A0A1G7K0Q3-F1
#
_entry.id   AF-A0A1G7K0Q3-F1
#
_cell.length_a   1.000
_cell.length_b   1.000
_cell.length_c   1.000
_cell.angle_alpha   90.00
_cell.angle_beta   90.00
_cell.angle_gamma   90.00
#
_symmetry.space_group_name_H-M   'P 1'
#
loop_
_entity.id
_entity.type
_entity.pdbx_description
1 polymer ?
#
loop_
_entity_poly.entity_id
_entity_poly.type
_entity_poly.pdbx_seq_one_letter_code
_entity_poly.pdbx_strand_id
1 'polypeptide(L)'
;MEYVFNYDYISEVLCINKDKPELNCNGKCYLMTKLAEESKANDANKKTPIENAFSLVYFSAYTADFNALSNTTEYVVLPMTYSETLYSFNFYNNLIKPPIA
;
A
#
# COMPACT_ATOMS: atom_id res chain seq x y z
N MET A 1 -8.56 -4.60 1.50
CA MET A 1 -9.20 -3.58 2.36
C MET A 1 -9.98 -4.21 3.51
N GLU A 2 -10.70 -5.31 3.31
CA GLU A 2 -11.50 -6.00 4.35
C GLU A 2 -10.75 -6.29 5.66
N TYR A 3 -9.50 -6.75 5.59
CA TYR A 3 -8.68 -7.00 6.78
C TYR A 3 -8.50 -5.78 7.68
N VAL A 4 -8.33 -4.59 7.11
CA VAL A 4 -8.10 -3.36 7.89
C VAL A 4 -9.40 -2.92 8.59
N PHE A 5 -10.54 -3.02 7.89
CA PHE A 5 -11.83 -2.65 8.45
C PHE A 5 -12.31 -3.60 9.56
N ASN A 6 -11.95 -4.87 9.45
CA ASN A 6 -12.35 -5.91 10.40
C ASN A 6 -11.17 -6.40 11.27
N TYR A 7 -10.11 -5.61 11.40
CA TYR A 7 -8.86 -6.04 12.05
C TYR A 7 -9.08 -6.59 13.45
N ASP A 8 -9.86 -5.88 14.28
CA ASP A 8 -10.13 -6.27 15.67
C ASP A 8 -10.87 -7.61 15.72
N TYR A 9 -11.93 -7.76 14.91
CA TYR A 9 -12.66 -9.03 14.83
C TYR A 9 -11.78 -10.19 14.32
N ILE A 10 -10.96 -9.94 13.30
CA ILE A 10 -10.11 -10.98 12.70
C ILE A 10 -8.99 -11.39 13.68
N SER A 11 -8.42 -10.44 14.41
CA SER A 11 -7.35 -10.70 15.37
C SER A 11 -7.86 -11.31 16.68
N GLU A 12 -8.94 -10.78 17.25
CA GLU A 12 -9.46 -11.18 18.56
C GLU A 12 -10.42 -12.36 18.51
N VAL A 13 -11.14 -12.57 17.40
CA VAL A 13 -12.16 -13.62 17.28
C VAL A 13 -11.70 -14.75 16.36
N LEU A 14 -11.16 -14.43 15.18
CA LEU A 14 -10.85 -15.45 14.16
C LEU A 14 -9.44 -16.04 14.23
N CYS A 15 -8.51 -15.41 14.96
CA CYS A 15 -7.17 -15.97 15.13
C CYS A 15 -7.22 -17.37 15.75
N ILE A 16 -6.55 -18.35 15.11
CA ILE A 16 -6.52 -19.74 15.58
C ILE A 16 -5.43 -20.02 16.63
N ASN A 17 -4.47 -19.12 16.79
CA ASN A 17 -3.32 -19.24 17.68
C ASN A 17 -3.33 -18.18 18.79
N LYS A 18 -4.52 -17.85 19.34
CA LYS A 18 -4.65 -16.85 20.42
C LYS A 18 -3.87 -17.26 21.68
N ASP A 19 -3.77 -18.56 21.91
CA ASP A 19 -3.12 -19.14 23.08
C ASP A 19 -1.59 -19.13 22.97
N LYS A 20 -1.04 -18.73 21.80
CA LYS A 20 0.39 -18.72 21.47
C LYS A 20 0.83 -17.33 21.01
N PRO A 21 0.93 -16.36 21.95
CA PRO A 21 1.28 -14.98 21.62
C PRO A 21 2.66 -14.85 20.96
N GLU A 22 3.59 -15.78 21.23
CA GLU A 22 4.92 -15.83 20.62
C GLU A 22 4.90 -16.00 19.10
N LEU A 23 3.79 -16.50 18.52
CA LEU A 23 3.63 -16.70 17.09
C LEU A 23 3.12 -15.45 16.35
N ASN A 24 2.83 -14.36 17.06
CA ASN A 24 2.39 -13.09 16.46
C ASN A 24 1.25 -13.25 15.44
N CYS A 25 0.26 -14.08 15.79
CA CYS A 25 -0.84 -14.46 14.90
C CYS A 25 -1.52 -13.25 14.27
N ASN A 26 -2.05 -12.33 15.08
CA ASN A 26 -2.69 -11.08 14.64
C ASN A 26 -3.67 -11.29 13.46
N GLY A 27 -4.42 -12.41 13.45
CA GLY A 27 -5.32 -12.76 12.34
C GLY A 27 -4.66 -13.34 11.07
N LYS A 28 -3.34 -13.28 10.92
CA LYS A 28 -2.59 -13.74 9.73
C LYS A 28 -2.76 -15.24 9.45
N CYS A 29 -2.77 -16.06 10.50
CA CYS A 29 -2.92 -17.51 10.35
C CYS A 29 -4.27 -17.88 9.72
N TYR A 30 -5.36 -17.23 10.17
CA TYR A 30 -6.69 -17.41 9.61
C TYR A 30 -6.75 -16.97 8.14
N LEU A 31 -6.17 -15.82 7.82
CA LEU A 31 -6.14 -15.28 6.46
C LEU A 31 -5.37 -16.19 5.50
N MET A 32 -4.25 -16.75 5.93
CA MET A 32 -3.50 -17.71 5.11
C MET A 32 -4.34 -18.94 4.76
N THR A 33 -5.12 -19.47 5.71
CA THR A 33 -6.03 -20.58 5.43
C THR A 33 -7.10 -20.20 4.42
N LYS A 34 -7.73 -19.03 4.59
CA LYS A 34 -8.77 -18.54 3.67
C LYS A 34 -8.25 -18.31 2.25
N LEU A 35 -7.06 -17.71 2.12
CA LEU A 35 -6.41 -17.52 0.82
C LEU A 35 -6.07 -18.86 0.14
N ALA A 36 -5.64 -19.86 0.90
CA ALA A 36 -5.34 -21.18 0.36
C ALA A 36 -6.61 -21.91 -0.11
N GLU A 37 -7.73 -21.77 0.60
CA GLU A 37 -9.04 -22.30 0.19
C GLU A 37 -9.51 -21.66 -1.13
N GLU A 38 -9.41 -20.33 -1.23
CA GLU A 38 -9.80 -19.58 -2.43
C GLU A 38 -8.93 -19.95 -3.63
N SER A 39 -7.61 -20.09 -3.44
CA SER A 39 -6.69 -20.53 -4.50
C SER A 39 -7.09 -21.91 -5.05
N LYS A 40 -7.41 -22.87 -4.17
CA LYS A 40 -7.83 -24.22 -4.58
C LYS A 40 -9.16 -24.21 -5.33
N ALA A 41 -10.11 -23.36 -4.93
CA ALA A 41 -11.38 -23.21 -5.62
C ALA A 41 -11.23 -22.61 -7.03
N ASN A 42 -10.24 -21.72 -7.23
CA ASN A 42 -9.95 -21.12 -8.52
C ASN A 42 -9.23 -22.09 -9.47
N ASP A 43 -8.37 -22.98 -8.97
CA ASP A 43 -7.71 -23.99 -9.80
C ASP A 43 -8.69 -25.01 -10.39
N ALA A 44 -9.79 -25.33 -9.69
CA ALA A 44 -10.85 -26.19 -10.21
C ALA A 44 -11.65 -25.57 -11.37
N ASN A 45 -11.64 -24.23 -11.51
CA ASN A 45 -12.36 -23.49 -12.56
C ASN A 45 -11.47 -23.04 -13.72
N LYS A 46 -10.17 -23.36 -13.72
CA LYS A 46 -9.22 -22.87 -14.72
C LYS A 46 -9.18 -23.78 -15.97
N LYS A 47 -10.27 -23.79 -16.72
CA LYS A 47 -10.27 -24.07 -18.16
C LYS A 47 -10.96 -22.93 -18.90
N THR A 48 -10.38 -21.74 -18.84
CA THR A 48 -10.63 -20.72 -19.85
C THR A 48 -9.27 -20.30 -20.42
N PRO A 49 -9.05 -20.42 -21.74
CA PRO A 49 -7.85 -19.91 -22.36
C PRO A 49 -7.85 -18.40 -22.16
N ILE A 50 -6.74 -17.87 -21.65
CA ILE A 50 -6.51 -16.43 -21.54
C ILE A 50 -6.28 -15.93 -22.97
N GLU A 51 -7.34 -15.58 -23.67
CA GLU A 51 -7.25 -14.77 -24.88
C GLU A 51 -7.08 -13.31 -24.45
N ASN A 52 -5.82 -12.89 -24.30
CA ASN A 52 -5.34 -11.51 -24.37
C ASN A 52 -6.32 -10.42 -23.89
N ALA A 53 -6.76 -10.48 -22.63
CA ALA A 53 -7.49 -9.38 -22.02
C ALA A 53 -6.50 -8.27 -21.64
N PHE A 54 -6.32 -7.27 -22.51
CA PHE A 54 -5.66 -6.04 -22.09
C PHE A 54 -6.64 -5.22 -21.23
N SER A 55 -6.23 -4.87 -20.01
CA SER A 55 -7.02 -4.01 -19.12
C SER A 55 -6.64 -2.56 -19.35
N LEU A 56 -7.60 -1.74 -19.78
CA LEU A 56 -7.39 -0.30 -19.99
C LEU A 56 -7.55 0.41 -18.64
N VAL A 57 -6.43 0.76 -18.00
CA VAL A 57 -6.44 1.46 -16.71
C VAL A 57 -6.46 2.97 -16.97
N TYR A 58 -7.58 3.62 -16.65
CA TYR A 58 -7.69 5.08 -16.71
C TYR A 58 -7.03 5.71 -15.47
N PHE A 59 -6.01 6.54 -15.68
CA PHE A 59 -5.37 7.34 -14.63
C PHE A 59 -5.56 8.83 -14.94
N SER A 60 -6.12 9.57 -13.97
CA SER A 60 -6.13 11.03 -14.00
C SER A 60 -5.24 11.55 -12.87
N ALA A 61 -4.26 12.37 -13.23
CA ALA A 61 -3.41 13.05 -12.26
C ALA A 61 -4.16 14.28 -11.75
N TYR A 62 -4.42 14.35 -10.44
CA TYR A 62 -4.87 15.56 -9.79
C TYR A 62 -3.64 16.31 -9.28
N THR A 63 -3.35 17.46 -9.88
CA THR A 63 -2.39 18.41 -9.31
C THR A 63 -3.15 19.25 -8.29
N ALA A 64 -2.90 19.00 -7.00
CA ALA A 64 -3.35 19.91 -5.96
C ALA A 64 -2.37 21.10 -5.93
N ASP A 65 -2.84 22.30 -6.25
CA ASP A 65 -2.08 23.53 -6.07
C ASP A 65 -1.92 23.77 -4.57
N PHE A 66 -0.78 23.32 -4.01
CA PHE A 66 -0.45 23.53 -2.62
C PHE A 66 0.08 24.95 -2.46
N ASN A 67 -0.82 25.89 -2.13
CA ASN A 67 -0.42 27.22 -1.67
C ASN A 67 0.19 27.09 -0.27
N ALA A 68 1.48 26.73 -0.21
CA ALA A 68 2.23 26.82 1.04
C ALA A 68 2.28 28.28 1.47
N LEU A 69 1.75 28.59 2.65
CA LEU A 69 2.00 29.86 3.32
C LEU A 69 3.50 29.93 3.62
N SER A 70 4.24 30.61 2.74
CA SER A 70 5.66 30.88 2.89
C SER A 70 5.84 31.87 4.04
N ASN A 71 6.34 31.40 5.18
CA ASN A 71 6.97 32.28 6.15
C ASN A 71 8.26 32.78 5.49
N THR A 72 8.32 34.07 5.17
CA THR A 72 9.45 34.69 4.47
C THR A 72 10.71 34.63 5.32
N THR A 73 11.54 33.62 5.11
CA THR A 73 12.97 33.70 5.42
C THR A 73 13.68 34.14 4.15
N GLU A 74 14.33 35.29 4.22
CA GLU A 74 15.07 35.93 3.13
C GLU A 74 16.23 35.02 2.71
N TYR A 75 16.12 34.35 1.56
CA TYR A 75 17.21 33.58 0.98
C TYR A 75 17.57 34.15 -0.40
N VAL A 76 18.87 34.30 -0.63
CA VAL A 76 19.46 34.80 -1.87
C VAL A 76 19.38 33.71 -2.94
N VAL A 77 18.67 33.97 -4.03
CA VAL A 77 18.62 33.08 -5.20
C VAL A 77 19.82 33.37 -6.09
N LEU A 78 20.76 32.41 -6.19
CA LEU A 78 21.81 32.44 -7.22
C LEU A 78 21.21 31.96 -8.56
N PRO A 79 21.47 32.64 -9.68
CA PRO A 79 20.93 32.26 -10.98
C PRO A 79 21.66 31.01 -11.47
N MET A 80 21.11 29.84 -11.22
CA MET A 80 21.57 28.60 -11.86
C MET A 80 20.78 28.36 -13.13
N THR A 81 21.34 28.78 -14.26
CA THR A 81 20.92 28.28 -15.58
C THR A 81 21.43 26.85 -15.73
N TYR A 82 20.63 25.86 -15.35
CA TYR A 82 20.86 24.48 -15.80
C TYR A 82 19.54 23.86 -16.28
N SER A 83 19.66 23.28 -17.47
CA SER A 83 18.65 22.55 -18.25
C SER A 83 17.70 21.69 -17.42
N GLU A 84 16.43 21.68 -17.83
CA GLU A 84 15.30 20.98 -17.21
C GLU A 84 15.64 19.59 -16.68
N THR A 85 15.88 19.53 -15.37
CA THR A 85 15.93 18.26 -14.66
C THR A 85 14.48 17.79 -14.47
N LEU A 86 14.09 16.73 -15.18
CA LEU A 86 12.87 15.93 -14.96
C LEU A 86 12.83 15.26 -13.56
N TYR A 87 13.65 15.73 -12.64
CA TYR A 87 13.83 15.21 -11.30
C TYR A 87 12.97 16.03 -10.35
N SER A 88 11.86 15.43 -9.91
CA SER A 88 11.10 15.93 -8.77
C SER A 88 11.42 15.07 -7.55
N PHE A 89 12.15 15.63 -6.60
CA PHE A 89 12.36 15.00 -5.30
C PHE A 89 11.22 15.40 -4.38
N ASN A 90 10.32 14.47 -4.10
CA ASN A 90 9.30 14.66 -3.08
C ASN A 90 9.91 14.37 -1.71
N PHE A 91 10.22 15.44 -0.98
CA PHE A 91 10.69 15.35 0.40
C PHE A 91 9.51 14.97 1.30
N TYR A 92 9.38 13.68 1.59
CA TYR A 92 8.40 13.20 2.57
C TYR A 92 8.95 13.43 3.98
N ASN A 93 8.31 14.32 4.74
CA ASN A 93 8.60 14.54 6.17
C ASN A 93 8.30 13.31 7.06
N ASN A 94 7.55 12.35 6.54
CA ASN A 94 7.21 11.13 7.24
C ASN A 94 8.17 10.03 6.82
N LEU A 95 9.21 9.82 7.63
CA LEU A 95 10.02 8.62 7.58
C LEU A 95 9.12 7.42 7.90
N ILE A 96 8.55 6.80 6.87
CA ILE A 96 7.86 5.51 7.00
C ILE A 96 8.93 4.52 7.46
N LYS A 97 8.98 4.26 8.77
CA LYS A 97 9.87 3.24 9.32
C LYS A 97 9.23 1.87 9.02
N PRO A 98 10.00 0.90 8.51
CA PRO A 98 9.50 -0.46 8.41
C PRO A 98 9.08 -0.97 9.79
N PRO A 99 8.10 -1.89 9.86
CA PRO A 99 7.68 -2.46 11.13
C PRO A 99 8.89 -3.15 11.80
N ILE A 100 9.10 -2.80 13.07
CA ILE A 100 10.18 -3.36 13.89
C ILE A 100 9.73 -4.78 14.27
N ALA A 101 10.62 -5.75 14.03
CA ALA A 101 10.42 -7.16 14.39
C ALA A 101 10.51 -7.37 15.91
#